data_AF-S2EVX4-F1
#
_entry.id   AF-S2EVX4-F1
#
_cell.length_a   1.000
_cell.length_b   1.000
_cell.length_c   1.000
_cell.angle_alpha   90.00
_cell.angle_beta   90.00
_cell.angle_gamma   90.00
#
_symmetry.space_group_name_H-M   'P 1'
#
loop_
_entity.id
_entity.type
_entity.pdbx_description
1 polymer ?
#
loop_
_entity_poly.entity_id
_entity_poly.type
_entity_poly.pdbx_seq_one_letter_code
_entity_poly.pdbx_strand_id
1 'polypeptide(L)'
;MTDSSISKFFEKTRKERLDIVRDFANLSSEELKVLQSIDGGISFEKANNMVENAIGTFSLPLGVATSFKINGKDYLVPMVIEEPSVIAAASKGAKIAR
;
A
#
# COMPACT_ATOMS: atom_id res chain seq x y z
N MET A 1 9.73 -12.06 13.84
CA MET A 1 8.38 -11.47 13.86
C MET A 1 8.46 -10.15 13.12
N THR A 2 7.56 -9.91 12.17
CA THR A 2 7.50 -8.66 11.40
C THR A 2 6.89 -7.56 12.25
N ASP A 3 7.56 -6.41 12.37
CA ASP A 3 7.10 -5.25 13.14
C ASP A 3 6.55 -4.18 12.19
N SER A 4 5.29 -3.78 12.39
CA SER A 4 4.66 -2.75 11.57
C SER A 4 5.03 -1.33 12.00
N SER A 5 5.70 -1.14 13.15
CA SER A 5 6.17 0.17 13.64
C SER A 5 7.41 0.65 12.87
N ILE A 6 7.20 1.13 11.66
CA ILE A 6 8.30 1.57 10.78
C ILE A 6 8.60 3.06 11.00
N SER A 7 9.78 3.35 11.54
CA SER A 7 10.23 4.72 11.76
C SER A 7 10.38 5.51 10.47
N LYS A 8 9.85 6.74 10.47
CA LYS A 8 10.02 7.73 9.39
C LYS A 8 9.68 7.19 7.99
N PHE A 9 8.68 6.30 7.89
CA PHE A 9 8.30 5.69 6.61
C PHE A 9 7.96 6.72 5.52
N PHE A 10 7.34 7.84 5.90
CA PHE A 10 7.00 8.93 4.97
C PHE A 10 8.24 9.67 4.43
N GLU A 11 9.37 9.66 5.12
CA GLU A 11 10.63 10.29 4.67
C GLU A 11 11.38 9.42 3.65
N LYS A 12 11.04 8.12 3.57
CA LYS A 12 11.70 7.15 2.69
C LYS A 12 11.34 7.34 1.23
N THR A 13 12.25 6.96 0.34
CA THR A 13 12.01 6.89 -1.11
C THR A 13 11.00 5.80 -1.47
N ARG A 14 10.40 5.87 -2.67
CA ARG A 14 9.49 4.83 -3.16
C ARG A 14 10.12 3.44 -3.13
N LYS A 15 11.40 3.32 -3.53
CA LYS A 15 12.14 2.05 -3.53
C LYS A 15 12.25 1.47 -2.13
N GLU A 16 12.71 2.27 -1.16
CA GLU A 16 12.83 1.83 0.24
C GLU A 16 11.48 1.44 0.84
N ARG A 17 10.40 2.18 0.52
CA ARG A 17 9.05 1.82 0.97
C ARG A 17 8.62 0.46 0.41
N LEU A 18 8.85 0.23 -0.88
CA LEU A 18 8.54 -1.05 -1.54
C LEU A 18 9.38 -2.20 -0.99
N ASP A 19 10.68 -1.99 -0.73
CA ASP A 19 11.55 -3.00 -0.13
C ASP A 19 11.05 -3.39 1.28
N ILE A 20 10.66 -2.41 2.10
CA ILE A 20 10.08 -2.68 3.43
C ILE A 20 8.77 -3.46 3.32
N VAL A 21 7.88 -3.08 2.39
CA VAL A 21 6.60 -3.80 2.18
C VAL A 21 6.85 -5.22 1.69
N ARG A 22 7.80 -5.41 0.74
CA ARG A 22 8.22 -6.74 0.27
C ARG A 22 8.66 -7.60 1.43
N ASP A 23 9.58 -7.11 2.24
CA ASP A 23 10.18 -7.88 3.33
C ASP A 23 9.16 -8.16 4.44
N PHE A 24 8.26 -7.21 4.73
CA PHE A 24 7.19 -7.38 5.72
C PHE A 24 6.14 -8.41 5.27
N ALA A 25 5.69 -8.36 4.02
CA ALA A 25 4.63 -9.21 3.49
C ALA A 25 5.15 -10.47 2.78
N ASN A 26 6.47 -10.66 2.73
CA ASN A 26 7.15 -11.74 2.00
C ASN A 26 6.70 -11.82 0.52
N LEU A 27 6.66 -10.67 -0.16
CA LEU A 27 6.24 -10.59 -1.56
C LEU A 27 7.31 -11.16 -2.49
N SER A 28 6.85 -11.92 -3.49
CA SER A 28 7.67 -12.36 -4.63
C SER A 28 8.10 -11.18 -5.50
N SER A 29 9.07 -11.43 -6.39
CA SER A 29 9.51 -10.44 -7.37
C SER A 29 8.40 -10.05 -8.34
N GLU A 30 7.53 -11.00 -8.66
CA GLU A 30 6.37 -10.85 -9.54
C GLU A 30 5.31 -9.95 -8.88
N GLU A 31 4.99 -10.18 -7.60
CA GLU A 31 4.05 -9.33 -6.85
C GLU A 31 4.60 -7.90 -6.67
N LEU A 32 5.91 -7.76 -6.43
CA LEU A 32 6.52 -6.45 -6.32
C LEU A 32 6.45 -5.66 -7.64
N LYS A 33 6.59 -6.33 -8.78
CA LYS A 33 6.43 -5.71 -10.11
C LYS A 33 5.03 -5.13 -10.31
N VAL A 34 3.99 -5.77 -9.78
CA VAL A 34 2.61 -5.24 -9.83
C VAL A 34 2.53 -3.89 -9.12
N LEU A 35 3.10 -3.77 -7.92
CA LEU A 35 3.14 -2.50 -7.16
C LEU A 35 4.05 -1.43 -7.79
N GLN A 36 5.02 -1.86 -8.60
CA GLN A 36 5.90 -0.96 -9.35
C GLN A 36 5.24 -0.41 -10.62
N SER A 37 4.21 -1.11 -11.13
CA SER A 37 3.53 -0.76 -12.37
C SER A 37 2.86 0.61 -12.31
N ILE A 38 2.85 1.28 -13.46
CA ILE A 38 2.32 2.63 -13.63
C ILE A 38 0.82 2.58 -13.98
N ASP A 39 0.34 1.43 -14.48
CA ASP A 39 -1.05 1.20 -14.90
C ASP A 39 -2.02 0.88 -13.74
N GLY A 40 -1.57 0.97 -12.48
CA GLY A 40 -2.39 0.66 -11.31
C GLY A 40 -2.58 -0.84 -11.06
N GLY A 41 -1.85 -1.70 -11.77
CA GLY A 41 -1.86 -3.15 -11.54
C GLY A 41 -2.92 -3.92 -12.33
N ILE A 42 -3.61 -3.27 -13.26
CA ILE A 42 -4.61 -3.90 -14.13
C ILE A 42 -4.42 -3.46 -15.60
N SER A 43 -4.42 -4.43 -16.51
CA SER A 43 -4.39 -4.15 -17.95
C SER A 43 -5.73 -3.61 -18.44
N PHE A 44 -5.70 -2.85 -19.54
CA PHE A 44 -6.94 -2.34 -20.14
C PHE A 44 -7.88 -3.47 -20.58
N GLU A 45 -7.37 -4.59 -21.09
CA GLU A 45 -8.19 -5.77 -21.43
C GLU A 45 -8.96 -6.30 -20.23
N LYS A 46 -8.31 -6.38 -19.05
CA LYS A 46 -8.99 -6.80 -17.81
C LYS A 46 -10.05 -5.77 -17.41
N ALA A 47 -9.72 -4.48 -17.45
CA ALA A 47 -10.67 -3.41 -17.14
C ALA A 47 -11.89 -3.42 -18.08
N ASN A 48 -11.68 -3.65 -19.38
CA ASN A 48 -12.73 -3.77 -20.39
C ASN A 48 -13.63 -5.00 -20.19
N ASN A 49 -13.10 -6.05 -19.57
CA ASN A 49 -13.90 -7.22 -19.19
C ASN A 49 -14.61 -7.06 -17.83
N MET A 50 -14.28 -6.03 -17.05
CA MET A 50 -14.91 -5.77 -15.75
C MET A 50 -16.18 -4.92 -15.83
N VAL A 51 -16.28 -4.04 -16.83
CA VAL A 51 -17.40 -3.09 -16.99
C VAL A 51 -17.72 -2.88 -18.47
N GLU A 52 -18.97 -2.51 -18.77
CA GLU A 52 -19.38 -2.15 -20.12
C GLU A 52 -18.81 -0.78 -20.54
N ASN A 53 -18.52 -0.64 -21.85
CA ASN A 53 -18.06 0.61 -22.47
C ASN A 53 -16.81 1.23 -21.80
N ALA A 54 -15.88 0.39 -21.32
CA ALA A 54 -14.62 0.88 -20.79
C ALA A 54 -13.83 1.64 -21.86
N ILE A 55 -13.42 2.87 -21.56
CA ILE A 55 -12.57 3.70 -22.44
C ILE A 55 -11.18 3.98 -21.86
N GLY A 56 -10.91 3.52 -20.64
CA GLY A 56 -9.63 3.66 -19.96
C GLY A 56 -9.68 3.15 -18.52
N THR A 57 -8.62 3.42 -17.77
CA THR A 57 -8.53 3.15 -16.32
C THR A 57 -8.37 4.47 -15.56
N PHE A 58 -8.80 4.47 -14.29
CA PHE A 58 -8.60 5.58 -13.37
C PHE A 58 -7.76 5.10 -12.18
N SER A 59 -6.73 5.85 -11.83
CA SER A 59 -5.79 5.48 -10.76
C SER A 59 -5.91 6.45 -9.59
N LEU A 60 -5.87 5.89 -8.38
CA LEU A 60 -5.78 6.64 -7.11
C LEU A 60 -4.46 6.33 -6.39
N PRO A 61 -3.96 7.25 -5.55
CA PRO A 61 -2.77 6.97 -4.75
C PRO A 61 -2.97 5.76 -3.83
N LEU A 62 -2.06 4.79 -3.94
CA LEU A 62 -1.95 3.64 -3.04
C LEU A 62 -0.82 3.87 -2.04
N GLY A 63 -1.14 3.80 -0.75
CA GLY A 63 -0.17 3.82 0.34
C GLY A 63 -0.41 2.70 1.34
N VAL A 64 0.39 2.68 2.40
CA VAL A 64 0.24 1.74 3.52
C VAL A 64 0.25 2.52 4.82
N ALA A 65 -0.73 2.28 5.68
CA ALA A 65 -0.68 2.74 7.06
C ALA A 65 0.14 1.75 7.90
N THR A 66 1.01 2.29 8.73
CA THR A 66 1.95 1.52 9.56
C THR A 66 1.47 1.47 11.00
N SER A 67 2.17 0.71 11.83
CA SER A 67 1.98 0.67 13.29
C SER A 67 0.69 0.01 13.77
N PHE A 68 -0.05 -0.72 12.93
CA PHE A 68 -1.25 -1.43 13.37
C PHE A 68 -0.89 -2.75 14.08
N LYS A 69 -1.46 -2.95 15.28
CA LYS A 69 -1.39 -4.20 16.03
C LYS A 69 -2.80 -4.65 16.38
N ILE A 70 -3.23 -5.78 15.84
CA ILE A 70 -4.58 -6.31 16.02
C ILE A 70 -4.45 -7.67 16.70
N ASN A 71 -5.03 -7.81 17.89
CA ASN A 71 -4.97 -9.04 18.69
C ASN A 71 -3.54 -9.59 18.84
N GLY A 72 -2.58 -8.71 19.12
CA GLY A 72 -1.18 -9.09 19.31
C GLY A 72 -0.36 -9.25 18.01
N LYS A 73 -0.99 -9.18 16.83
CA LYS A 73 -0.33 -9.37 15.53
C LYS A 73 -0.17 -8.06 14.77
N ASP A 74 0.99 -7.87 14.16
CA ASP A 74 1.35 -6.70 13.37
C ASP A 74 0.82 -6.73 11.94
N TYR A 75 0.36 -5.57 11.45
CA TYR A 75 -0.18 -5.39 10.11
C TYR A 75 0.32 -4.10 9.46
N LEU A 76 0.63 -4.17 8.17
CA LEU A 76 0.59 -3.01 7.27
C LEU A 76 -0.78 -2.98 6.60
N VAL A 77 -1.45 -1.83 6.62
CA VAL A 77 -2.81 -1.70 6.10
C VAL A 77 -2.77 -0.93 4.78
N PRO A 78 -3.04 -1.57 3.62
CA PRO A 78 -3.13 -0.86 2.34
C PRO A 78 -4.29 0.14 2.34
N MET A 79 -4.06 1.33 1.77
CA MET A 79 -5.06 2.39 1.67
C MET A 79 -5.01 3.03 0.29
N VAL A 80 -6.16 3.17 -0.36
CA VAL A 80 -6.33 3.88 -1.64
C VAL A 80 -7.16 5.13 -1.38
N ILE A 81 -6.53 6.31 -1.46
CA ILE A 81 -7.17 7.59 -1.10
C ILE A 81 -6.38 8.77 -1.69
N GLU A 82 -7.06 9.82 -2.12
CA GLU A 82 -6.47 11.06 -2.64
C GLU A 82 -6.27 12.14 -1.57
N GLU A 83 -7.02 12.06 -0.48
CA GLU A 83 -7.01 13.07 0.58
C GLU A 83 -5.67 13.05 1.35
N PRO A 84 -4.96 14.20 1.42
CA PRO A 84 -3.70 14.28 2.15
C PRO A 84 -3.92 14.04 3.64
N SER A 85 -2.86 13.60 4.32
CA SER A 85 -2.82 13.36 5.78
C SER A 85 -3.65 12.17 6.29
N VAL A 86 -4.61 11.60 5.55
CA VAL A 86 -5.44 10.47 6.04
C VAL A 86 -4.58 9.26 6.47
N ILE A 87 -3.69 8.79 5.59
CA ILE A 87 -2.79 7.65 5.89
C ILE A 87 -1.84 7.98 7.04
N ALA A 88 -1.36 9.23 7.10
CA ALA A 88 -0.46 9.69 8.16
C ALA A 88 -1.16 9.73 9.53
N ALA A 89 -2.40 10.24 9.56
CA ALA A 89 -3.24 10.27 10.75
C ALA A 89 -3.59 8.86 11.23
N ALA A 90 -3.96 7.95 10.31
CA ALA A 90 -4.22 6.55 10.63
C ALA A 90 -2.97 5.87 11.26
N SER A 91 -1.79 6.06 10.64
CA SER A 91 -0.53 5.50 11.16
C SER A 91 -0.16 6.07 12.52
N LYS A 92 -0.36 7.38 12.73
CA LYS A 92 -0.10 8.05 14.02
C LYS A 92 -1.06 7.56 15.10
N GLY A 93 -2.35 7.45 14.79
CA GLY A 93 -3.37 6.92 15.69
C GLY A 93 -3.07 5.47 16.09
N ALA A 94 -2.73 4.63 15.12
CA ALA A 94 -2.32 3.25 15.36
C ALA A 94 -1.11 3.20 16.30
N LYS A 95 -0.06 3.98 16.03
CA LYS A 95 1.14 4.05 16.88
C LYS A 95 0.83 4.43 18.34
N ILE A 96 -0.12 5.32 18.58
CA ILE A 96 -0.56 5.72 19.94
C ILE A 96 -1.32 4.58 20.63
N ALA A 97 -2.11 3.80 19.89
CA ALA A 97 -2.97 2.75 20.43
C ALA A 97 -2.29 1.37 20.61
N ARG A 98 -1.02 1.24 20.21
CA ARG A 98 -0.27 -0.02 20.24
C ARG A 98 -0.06 -0.61 21.63
#